data_AF-A0A914E0D1-F1
#
_entry.id   AF-A0A914E0D1-F1
#
_cell.length_a   1.000
_cell.length_b   1.000
_cell.length_c   1.000
_cell.angle_alpha   90.00
_cell.angle_beta   90.00
_cell.angle_gamma   90.00
#
_symmetry.space_group_name_H-M   'P 1'
#
loop_
_entity.id
_entity.type
_entity.pdbx_description
1 polymer ?
#
loop_
_entity_poly.entity_id
_entity_poly.type
_entity_poly.pdbx_seq_one_letter_code
_entity_poly.pdbx_strand_id
1 'polypeptide(L)'
;MHVPQGIAYAVVSGVHPIIGLYTSFFPALFYMVLGTSKHCSIGSFAVVALMTSVAVSKIQAEYGDISTAVEFNNTNAQNVPYVPSAESITTVLTLCVGLFQIIMGILHLEIIITYFSDQVVDGFTTAASFYVLATQLREFFGLPNLPRRTGAGNLFLRFYDVAVSIVNINWATTVISVTSVAFLIIGKDHITPYVKRKTKIPITIPFELILIIIVTIISSLFKFNSNMSVKIVNKLPIGMPSPHVPDISLISKAFPNAIAISIVVFAVHISMAKMDAKSEE
;
A
#
# COMPACT_ATOMS: atom_id res chain seq x y z
N MET A 1 -8.98 4.15 -11.82
CA MET A 1 -8.03 3.12 -11.31
C MET A 1 -7.84 3.17 -9.79
N HIS A 2 -8.07 4.32 -9.13
CA HIS A 2 -7.81 4.50 -7.69
C HIS A 2 -8.52 3.52 -6.75
N VAL A 3 -9.76 3.10 -7.03
CA VAL A 3 -10.52 2.23 -6.08
C VAL A 3 -9.87 0.85 -5.91
N PRO A 4 -9.70 0.01 -6.96
CA PRO A 4 -8.93 -1.24 -6.87
C PRO A 4 -7.55 -1.10 -6.25
N GLN A 5 -6.81 -0.08 -6.68
CA GLN A 5 -5.42 0.13 -6.30
C GLN A 5 -5.29 0.55 -4.84
N GLY A 6 -6.16 1.44 -4.36
CA GLY A 6 -6.19 1.87 -2.96
C GLY A 6 -6.51 0.72 -2.01
N ILE A 7 -7.49 -0.12 -2.36
CA ILE A 7 -7.84 -1.32 -1.60
C ILE A 7 -6.63 -2.27 -1.50
N ALA A 8 -5.95 -2.52 -2.62
CA ALA A 8 -4.76 -3.37 -2.66
C ALA A 8 -3.63 -2.80 -1.78
N TYR A 9 -3.35 -1.51 -1.86
CA TYR A 9 -2.28 -0.90 -1.05
C TYR A 9 -2.61 -0.80 0.44
N ALA A 10 -3.88 -0.69 0.82
CA ALA A 10 -4.28 -0.79 2.22
C ALA A 10 -3.96 -2.18 2.82
N VAL A 11 -4.20 -3.25 2.05
CA VAL A 11 -3.80 -4.61 2.44
C VAL A 11 -2.28 -4.72 2.59
N VAL A 12 -1.52 -4.10 1.68
CA VAL A 12 -0.05 -4.08 1.73
C VAL A 12 0.48 -3.33 2.95
N SER A 13 -0.17 -2.22 3.34
CA SER A 13 0.17 -1.49 4.57
C SER A 13 -0.27 -2.21 5.85
N GLY A 14 -1.01 -3.32 5.74
CA GLY A 14 -1.46 -4.12 6.88
C GLY A 14 -2.63 -3.52 7.64
N VAL A 15 -3.38 -2.60 7.02
CA VAL A 15 -4.59 -1.99 7.59
C VAL A 15 -5.84 -2.56 6.92
N HIS A 16 -7.03 -2.28 7.45
CA HIS A 16 -8.25 -2.75 6.82
C HIS A 16 -8.41 -2.19 5.39
N PRO A 17 -8.90 -2.99 4.41
CA PRO A 17 -8.95 -2.57 3.00
C PRO A 17 -9.82 -1.33 2.75
N ILE A 18 -10.78 -1.06 3.63
CA ILE A 18 -11.64 0.13 3.56
C ILE A 18 -10.86 1.44 3.69
N ILE A 19 -9.74 1.44 4.44
CA ILE A 19 -8.89 2.63 4.58
C ILE A 19 -8.29 3.03 3.23
N GLY A 20 -8.08 2.08 2.32
CA GLY A 20 -7.68 2.34 0.94
C GLY A 20 -8.68 3.17 0.13
N LEU A 21 -9.97 3.01 0.44
CA LEU A 21 -11.02 3.82 -0.17
C LEU A 21 -11.00 5.25 0.40
N TYR A 22 -10.81 5.38 1.71
CA TYR A 22 -10.71 6.70 2.37
C TYR A 22 -9.49 7.49 1.91
N THR A 23 -8.33 6.84 1.76
CA THR A 23 -7.10 7.48 1.25
C THR A 23 -7.18 7.88 -0.22
N SER A 24 -8.12 7.33 -0.98
CA SER A 24 -8.37 7.75 -2.36
C SER A 24 -9.41 8.87 -2.47
N PHE A 25 -10.30 9.01 -1.47
CA PHE A 25 -11.38 9.98 -1.48
C PHE A 25 -10.98 11.32 -0.85
N PHE A 26 -10.53 11.31 0.42
CA PHE A 26 -10.29 12.55 1.17
C PHE A 26 -9.12 13.39 0.59
N PRO A 27 -7.95 12.81 0.27
CA PRO A 27 -6.84 13.60 -0.28
C PRO A 27 -7.18 14.26 -1.62
N ALA A 28 -7.97 13.61 -2.47
CA ALA A 28 -8.43 14.18 -3.74
C ALA A 28 -9.33 15.42 -3.51
N LEU A 29 -10.20 15.39 -2.49
CA LEU A 29 -11.03 16.54 -2.11
C LEU A 29 -10.15 17.71 -1.63
N PHE A 30 -9.17 17.45 -0.78
CA PHE A 30 -8.24 18.50 -0.34
C PHE A 30 -7.40 19.05 -1.50
N TYR A 31 -6.93 18.18 -2.40
CA TYR A 31 -6.16 18.61 -3.58
C TYR A 31 -6.99 19.41 -4.57
N MET A 32 -8.29 19.14 -4.70
CA MET A 32 -9.17 19.94 -5.55
C MET A 32 -9.20 21.43 -5.11
N VAL A 33 -9.05 21.70 -3.82
CA VAL A 33 -9.09 23.07 -3.26
C VAL A 33 -7.69 23.70 -3.20
N LEU A 34 -6.68 22.91 -2.82
CA LEU A 34 -5.33 23.41 -2.53
C LEU A 34 -4.30 23.14 -3.65
N GLY A 35 -4.66 22.32 -4.64
CA GLY A 35 -3.76 21.85 -5.68
C GLY A 35 -3.42 22.94 -6.69
N THR A 36 -2.14 22.98 -7.06
CA THR A 36 -1.61 23.95 -8.03
C THR A 36 -1.54 23.39 -9.45
N SER A 37 -1.42 22.07 -9.63
CA SER A 37 -1.38 21.40 -10.94
C SER A 37 -2.75 20.82 -11.29
N LYS A 38 -3.21 21.08 -12.52
CA LYS A 38 -4.50 20.60 -13.05
C LYS A 38 -4.46 19.16 -13.54
N HIS A 39 -3.25 18.64 -13.82
CA HIS A 39 -3.06 17.33 -14.45
C HIS A 39 -2.61 16.26 -13.45
N CYS A 40 -2.10 16.66 -12.28
CA CYS A 40 -1.68 15.73 -11.24
C CYS A 40 -2.88 15.18 -10.47
N SER A 41 -2.97 13.85 -10.35
CA SER A 41 -3.97 13.18 -9.52
C SER A 41 -3.31 12.57 -8.29
N ILE A 42 -3.70 13.03 -7.11
CA ILE A 42 -3.22 12.45 -5.84
C ILE A 42 -3.86 11.08 -5.62
N GLY A 43 -3.03 10.11 -5.25
CA GLY A 43 -3.45 8.76 -4.96
C GLY A 43 -2.51 8.03 -4.01
N SER A 44 -2.76 6.74 -3.84
CA SER A 44 -1.95 5.85 -3.03
C SER A 44 -0.76 5.30 -3.83
N PHE A 45 0.38 5.10 -3.16
CA PHE A 45 1.63 4.65 -3.78
C PHE A 45 2.19 3.42 -3.08
N ALA A 46 2.67 2.44 -3.85
CA ALA A 46 3.11 1.14 -3.34
C ALA A 46 4.26 1.25 -2.34
N VAL A 47 5.26 2.10 -2.62
CA VAL A 47 6.44 2.26 -1.76
C VAL A 47 6.05 2.86 -0.42
N VAL A 48 5.17 3.87 -0.42
CA VAL A 48 4.68 4.52 0.80
C VAL A 48 3.88 3.53 1.64
N ALA A 49 3.00 2.73 1.02
CA ALA A 49 2.25 1.68 1.72
C ALA A 49 3.17 0.65 2.39
N LEU A 50 4.26 0.26 1.72
CA LEU A 50 5.27 -0.65 2.28
C LEU A 50 6.08 -0.02 3.41
N MET A 51 6.49 1.24 3.27
CA MET A 51 7.20 1.96 4.34
C MET A 51 6.30 2.11 5.57
N THR A 52 5.02 2.42 5.38
CA THR A 52 4.01 2.42 6.45
C THR A 52 3.87 1.05 7.09
N SER A 53 3.80 -0.03 6.30
CA SER A 53 3.74 -1.42 6.82
C SER A 53 4.92 -1.75 7.73
N VAL A 54 6.13 -1.35 7.31
CA VAL A 54 7.37 -1.57 8.08
C VAL A 54 7.37 -0.71 9.35
N ALA A 55 6.96 0.56 9.27
CA ALA A 55 6.86 1.44 10.43
C ALA A 55 5.85 0.91 11.47
N VAL A 56 4.67 0.50 11.01
CA VAL A 56 3.64 -0.10 11.86
C VAL A 56 4.15 -1.39 12.50
N SER A 57 4.76 -2.29 11.73
CA SER A 57 5.29 -3.56 12.26
C SER A 57 6.39 -3.34 13.31
N LYS A 58 7.25 -2.33 13.13
CA LYS A 58 8.29 -1.96 14.11
C LYS A 58 7.69 -1.43 15.42
N ILE A 59 6.72 -0.53 15.31
CA ILE A 59 6.06 0.05 16.48
C ILE A 59 5.28 -1.04 17.21
N GLN A 60 4.57 -1.92 16.51
CA GLN A 60 3.86 -3.05 17.12
C GLN A 60 4.82 -4.00 17.85
N ALA A 61 5.97 -4.33 17.25
CA ALA A 61 6.97 -5.18 17.89
C ALA A 61 7.52 -4.60 19.21
N GLU A 62 7.54 -3.27 19.34
CA GLU A 62 8.00 -2.57 20.55
C GLU A 62 6.98 -2.60 21.70
N TYR A 63 5.68 -2.69 21.40
CA TYR A 63 4.62 -2.85 22.41
C TYR A 63 4.42 -4.31 22.84
N GLY A 64 5.04 -5.27 22.14
CA GLY A 64 4.94 -6.70 22.40
C GLY A 64 3.66 -7.34 21.87
N ASP A 65 3.73 -8.63 21.52
CA ASP A 65 2.55 -9.44 21.27
C ASP A 65 1.87 -9.78 22.62
N ILE A 66 0.53 -9.77 22.64
CA ILE A 66 -0.31 -10.13 23.79
C ILE A 66 0.03 -11.53 24.34
N SER A 67 0.68 -12.39 23.55
CA SER A 67 0.96 -13.80 23.87
C SER A 67 2.02 -14.03 24.95
N THR A 68 2.94 -13.10 25.23
CA THR A 68 3.97 -13.29 26.28
C THR A 68 3.59 -12.74 27.66
N ALA A 69 2.47 -12.03 27.80
CA ALA A 69 2.00 -11.49 29.09
C ALA A 69 0.98 -12.38 29.81
N VAL A 70 0.47 -13.45 29.17
CA VAL A 70 -0.60 -14.29 29.74
C VAL A 70 -0.06 -15.45 30.60
N GLU A 71 1.25 -15.69 30.64
CA GLU A 71 1.85 -16.73 31.51
C GLU A 71 2.22 -16.27 32.94
N PHE A 72 1.75 -15.09 33.39
CA PHE A 72 1.96 -14.66 34.78
C PHE A 72 0.65 -14.55 35.58
N ASN A 73 0.39 -15.62 36.34
CA ASN A 73 -0.41 -15.71 37.57
C ASN A 73 -1.84 -15.14 37.55
N ASN A 74 -2.80 -16.07 37.62
CA ASN A 74 -4.14 -15.83 38.15
C ASN A 74 -4.07 -15.05 39.48
N THR A 75 -4.45 -13.76 39.50
CA THR A 75 -5.22 -13.09 40.58
C THR A 75 -5.41 -11.56 40.40
N ASN A 76 -4.81 -10.88 39.43
CA ASN A 76 -5.09 -9.45 39.19
C ASN A 76 -5.41 -9.18 37.72
N ALA A 77 -6.68 -9.34 37.35
CA ALA A 77 -7.21 -8.84 36.09
C ALA A 77 -7.24 -7.30 36.18
N GLN A 78 -6.25 -6.57 35.65
CA GLN A 78 -6.39 -5.14 35.28
C GLN A 78 -5.28 -4.50 34.42
N ASN A 79 -4.25 -5.20 33.93
CA ASN A 79 -3.31 -4.60 32.96
C ASN A 79 -3.27 -5.42 31.67
N VAL A 80 -4.30 -5.30 30.82
CA VAL A 80 -4.20 -5.73 29.42
C VAL A 80 -3.15 -4.81 28.78
N PRO A 81 -2.02 -5.33 28.24
CA PRO A 81 -1.08 -4.50 27.51
C PRO A 81 -1.82 -3.79 26.38
N TYR A 82 -1.79 -2.47 26.37
CA TYR A 82 -2.33 -1.69 25.25
C TYR A 82 -1.49 -1.99 24.02
N VAL A 83 -1.98 -2.89 23.16
CA VAL A 83 -1.42 -3.10 21.83
C VAL A 83 -2.19 -2.19 20.87
N PRO A 84 -1.58 -1.09 20.40
CA PRO A 84 -2.24 -0.19 19.49
C PRO A 84 -2.56 -0.91 18.18
N SER A 85 -3.81 -0.74 17.73
CA SER A 85 -4.25 -1.28 16.44
C SER A 85 -3.43 -0.68 15.30
N ALA A 86 -3.20 -1.45 14.23
CA ALA A 86 -2.46 -0.96 13.06
C ALA A 86 -3.04 0.36 12.49
N GLU A 87 -4.36 0.55 12.63
CA GLU A 87 -5.08 1.75 12.21
C GLU A 87 -4.74 2.99 13.04
N SER A 88 -4.62 2.86 14.38
CA SER A 88 -4.28 3.99 15.24
C SER A 88 -2.85 4.44 15.00
N ILE A 89 -1.91 3.50 14.87
CA ILE A 89 -0.50 3.78 14.53
C ILE A 89 -0.42 4.46 13.17
N THR A 90 -1.13 3.94 12.16
CA THR A 90 -1.12 4.51 10.81
C THR A 90 -1.70 5.93 10.79
N THR A 91 -2.74 6.20 11.58
CA THR A 91 -3.35 7.53 11.69
C THR A 91 -2.38 8.53 12.30
N VAL A 92 -1.72 8.17 13.41
CA VAL A 92 -0.68 8.98 14.05
C VAL A 92 0.48 9.24 13.09
N LEU A 93 0.96 8.19 12.42
CA LEU A 93 2.07 8.29 11.46
C LEU A 93 1.71 9.21 10.28
N THR A 94 0.50 9.09 9.75
CA THR A 94 0.01 9.92 8.63
C THR A 94 -0.10 11.39 9.06
N LEU A 95 -0.59 11.65 10.27
CA LEU A 95 -0.65 13.00 10.83
C LEU A 95 0.77 13.60 10.98
N CYS A 96 1.72 12.85 11.52
CA CYS A 96 3.12 13.28 11.62
C CYS A 96 3.72 13.57 10.25
N VAL A 97 3.51 12.70 9.26
CA VAL A 97 3.99 12.91 7.88
C VAL A 97 3.43 14.19 7.29
N GLY A 98 2.12 14.46 7.47
CA GLY A 98 1.49 15.69 7.00
C GLY A 98 2.06 16.95 7.68
N LEU A 99 2.25 16.93 9.01
CA LEU A 99 2.88 18.02 9.73
C LEU A 99 4.31 18.28 9.25
N PHE A 100 5.10 17.24 9.02
CA PHE A 100 6.44 17.37 8.47
C PHE A 100 6.44 17.93 7.05
N GLN A 101 5.49 17.54 6.21
CA GLN A 101 5.36 18.10 4.86
C GLN A 101 5.02 19.59 4.90
N ILE A 102 4.15 20.02 5.82
CA ILE A 102 3.86 21.45 6.04
C ILE A 102 5.14 22.17 6.47
N ILE A 103 5.90 21.63 7.43
CA ILE A 103 7.16 22.22 7.89
C ILE A 103 8.18 22.31 6.74
N MET A 104 8.33 21.26 5.94
CA MET A 104 9.22 21.27 4.77
C MET A 104 8.80 22.30 3.72
N GLY A 105 7.49 22.46 3.51
CA GLY A 105 6.94 23.49 2.62
C GLY A 105 7.23 24.91 3.12
N ILE A 106 7.02 25.18 4.41
CA ILE A 106 7.33 26.48 5.03
C ILE A 106 8.83 26.81 4.93
N LEU A 107 9.68 25.81 5.16
CA LEU A 107 11.14 25.96 5.05
C LEU A 107 11.64 25.97 3.61
N HIS A 108 10.75 25.86 2.60
CA HIS A 108 11.09 25.77 1.18
C HIS A 108 12.16 24.70 0.88
N LEU A 109 12.10 23.57 1.60
CA LEU A 109 13.01 22.43 1.40
C LEU A 109 12.82 21.76 0.03
N GLU A 110 11.78 22.17 -0.70
CA GLU A 110 11.52 21.76 -2.07
C GLU A 110 12.68 22.04 -3.03
N ILE A 111 13.40 23.15 -2.81
CA ILE A 111 14.53 23.58 -3.64
C ILE A 111 15.64 22.53 -3.64
N ILE A 112 15.85 21.81 -2.53
CA ILE A 112 16.91 20.80 -2.44
C ILE A 112 16.56 19.57 -3.29
N ILE A 113 15.27 19.22 -3.35
CA ILE A 113 14.79 18.01 -4.00
C ILE A 113 14.61 18.22 -5.51
N THR A 114 14.40 19.47 -5.95
CA THR A 114 14.44 19.79 -7.39
C THR A 114 15.83 19.61 -8.00
N TYR A 115 16.91 19.64 -7.22
CA TYR A 115 18.27 19.31 -7.67
C TYR A 115 18.55 17.80 -7.78
N PHE A 116 17.59 16.93 -7.46
CA PHE A 116 17.76 15.50 -7.75
C PHE A 116 17.85 15.30 -9.25
N SER A 117 18.98 14.70 -9.66
CA SER A 117 19.24 14.34 -11.04
C SER A 117 18.26 13.25 -11.48
N ASP A 118 17.87 13.27 -12.76
CA ASP A 118 16.93 12.28 -13.32
C ASP A 118 17.41 10.83 -13.06
N GLN A 119 18.72 10.58 -13.10
CA GLN A 119 19.31 9.25 -12.83
C GLN A 119 19.08 8.78 -11.39
N VAL A 120 18.99 9.70 -10.42
CA VAL A 120 18.68 9.35 -9.01
C VAL A 120 17.23 8.91 -8.89
N VAL A 121 16.31 9.59 -9.58
CA VAL A 121 14.88 9.26 -9.61
C VAL A 121 14.64 7.92 -10.30
N ASP A 122 15.30 7.68 -11.44
CA ASP A 122 15.22 6.42 -12.18
C ASP A 122 15.79 5.25 -11.37
N GLY A 123 16.94 5.44 -10.73
CA GLY A 123 17.55 4.45 -9.84
C GLY A 123 16.65 4.12 -8.65
N PHE A 124 16.07 5.14 -8.00
CA PHE A 124 15.12 4.97 -6.91
C PHE A 124 13.87 4.20 -7.36
N THR A 125 13.27 4.58 -8.49
CA THR A 125 12.04 3.96 -9.02
C THR A 125 12.28 2.50 -9.42
N THR A 126 13.44 2.20 -10.01
CA THR A 126 13.84 0.82 -10.36
C THR A 126 14.01 -0.04 -9.11
N ALA A 127 14.76 0.44 -8.11
CA ALA A 127 14.94 -0.27 -6.84
C ALA A 127 13.61 -0.48 -6.09
N ALA A 128 12.77 0.55 -6.06
CA ALA A 128 11.42 0.48 -5.52
C ALA A 128 10.56 -0.58 -6.22
N SER A 129 10.65 -0.70 -7.55
CA SER A 129 9.91 -1.69 -8.33
C SER A 129 10.30 -3.12 -7.98
N PHE A 130 11.60 -3.42 -7.90
CA PHE A 130 12.09 -4.73 -7.42
C PHE A 130 11.68 -5.02 -5.98
N TYR A 131 11.72 -3.99 -5.11
CA TYR A 131 11.30 -4.13 -3.72
C TYR A 131 9.80 -4.45 -3.63
N VAL A 132 8.95 -3.70 -4.34
CA VAL A 132 7.51 -3.95 -4.41
C VAL A 132 7.25 -5.35 -4.94
N LEU A 133 7.89 -5.76 -6.04
CA LEU A 133 7.75 -7.11 -6.59
C LEU A 133 8.03 -8.17 -5.51
N ALA A 134 9.18 -8.09 -4.83
CA ALA A 134 9.55 -9.03 -3.77
C ALA A 134 8.53 -9.08 -2.63
N THR A 135 7.88 -7.95 -2.31
CA THR A 135 6.84 -7.91 -1.27
C THR A 135 5.53 -8.58 -1.71
N GLN A 136 5.18 -8.47 -3.00
CA GLN A 136 3.94 -9.02 -3.54
C GLN A 136 4.02 -10.53 -3.81
N LEU A 137 5.22 -11.10 -3.96
CA LEU A 137 5.40 -12.54 -4.17
C LEU A 137 4.73 -13.40 -3.09
N ARG A 138 4.73 -12.93 -1.84
CA ARG A 138 4.05 -13.62 -0.73
C ARG A 138 2.57 -13.81 -0.99
N GLU A 139 1.87 -12.75 -1.37
CA GLU A 139 0.42 -12.78 -1.64
C GLU A 139 0.13 -13.45 -2.98
N PHE A 140 1.01 -13.28 -3.98
CA PHE A 140 0.92 -13.93 -5.29
C PHE A 140 0.88 -15.46 -5.20
N PHE A 141 1.75 -16.04 -4.36
CA PHE A 141 1.79 -17.48 -4.10
C PHE A 141 0.87 -17.95 -2.96
N GLY A 142 0.16 -17.01 -2.31
CA GLY A 142 -0.76 -17.32 -1.23
C GLY A 142 -0.08 -17.95 -0.01
N LEU A 143 1.06 -17.41 0.43
CA LEU A 143 1.84 -17.92 1.55
C LEU A 143 1.60 -17.08 2.83
N PRO A 144 0.64 -17.45 3.70
CA PRO A 144 0.26 -16.64 4.86
C PRO A 144 1.31 -16.62 5.97
N ASN A 145 2.18 -17.63 6.06
CA ASN A 145 3.06 -17.86 7.22
C ASN A 145 4.48 -17.30 7.08
N LEU A 146 4.77 -16.48 6.06
CA LEU A 146 6.12 -15.92 5.92
C LEU A 146 6.42 -14.88 7.01
N PRO A 147 7.58 -14.98 7.68
CA PRO A 147 8.00 -14.02 8.68
C PRO A 147 8.13 -12.63 8.05
N ARG A 148 7.60 -11.61 8.74
CA ARG A 148 7.79 -10.21 8.34
C ARG A 148 9.17 -9.75 8.78
N ARG A 149 10.18 -10.02 7.96
CA ARG A 149 11.53 -9.52 8.20
C ARG A 149 11.60 -8.01 7.97
N THR A 150 12.41 -7.32 8.77
CA THR A 150 12.76 -5.89 8.65
C THR A 150 14.27 -5.72 8.82
N GLY A 151 14.88 -4.75 8.13
CA GLY A 151 16.32 -4.45 8.25
C GLY A 151 17.04 -4.35 6.90
N ALA A 152 18.36 -4.12 6.95
CA ALA A 152 19.21 -4.09 5.77
C ALA A 152 19.31 -5.50 5.12
N GLY A 153 19.36 -5.56 3.80
CA GLY A 153 19.43 -6.84 3.06
C GLY A 153 18.13 -7.67 3.02
N ASN A 154 17.05 -7.16 3.61
CA ASN A 154 15.76 -7.85 3.68
C ASN A 154 15.17 -8.24 2.31
N LEU A 155 15.52 -7.51 1.23
CA LEU A 155 15.10 -7.86 -0.12
C LEU A 155 15.49 -9.29 -0.48
N PHE A 156 16.77 -9.64 -0.30
CA PHE A 156 17.29 -10.98 -0.62
C PHE A 156 16.73 -12.05 0.31
N LEU A 157 16.56 -11.72 1.59
CA LEU A 157 15.96 -12.62 2.56
C LEU A 157 14.51 -12.97 2.21
N ARG A 158 13.74 -12.03 1.66
CA ARG A 158 12.38 -12.30 1.19
C ARG A 158 12.34 -13.24 -0.01
N PHE A 159 13.25 -13.06 -0.97
CA PHE A 159 13.39 -14.02 -2.08
C PHE A 159 13.77 -15.41 -1.57
N TYR A 160 14.69 -15.49 -0.60
CA TYR A 160 15.06 -16.74 0.04
C TYR A 160 13.88 -17.40 0.76
N ASP A 161 13.13 -16.65 1.59
CA ASP A 161 11.98 -17.18 2.33
C ASP A 161 10.88 -17.70 1.39
N VAL A 162 10.64 -17.02 0.26
CA VAL A 162 9.72 -17.48 -0.80
C VAL A 162 10.23 -18.75 -1.48
N ALA A 163 11.52 -18.81 -1.82
CA ALA A 163 12.13 -19.96 -2.47
C ALA A 163 12.09 -21.22 -1.59
N VAL A 164 12.35 -21.08 -0.29
CA VAL A 164 12.24 -22.18 0.68
C VAL A 164 10.79 -22.62 0.87
N SER A 165 9.85 -21.68 0.86
CA SER A 165 8.43 -21.95 1.08
C SER A 165 7.66 -22.37 -0.18
N ILE A 166 8.36 -22.60 -1.31
CA ILE A 166 7.74 -22.92 -2.61
C ILE A 166 6.89 -24.21 -2.58
N VAL A 167 7.18 -25.12 -1.64
CA VAL A 167 6.43 -26.37 -1.49
C VAL A 167 5.06 -26.15 -0.85
N ASN A 168 4.92 -25.13 0.00
CA ASN A 168 3.70 -24.85 0.77
C ASN A 168 2.76 -23.86 0.06
N ILE A 169 2.86 -23.75 -1.26
CA ILE A 169 2.09 -22.80 -2.07
C ILE A 169 0.61 -23.18 -2.10
N ASN A 170 -0.26 -22.17 -1.95
CA ASN A 170 -1.66 -22.33 -2.30
C ASN A 170 -1.81 -22.23 -3.82
N TRP A 171 -1.99 -23.38 -4.47
CA TRP A 171 -2.14 -23.49 -5.92
C TRP A 171 -3.34 -22.70 -6.45
N ALA A 172 -4.45 -22.64 -5.71
CA ALA A 172 -5.62 -21.88 -6.13
C ALA A 172 -5.31 -20.38 -6.23
N THR A 173 -4.67 -19.80 -5.20
CA THR A 173 -4.25 -18.39 -5.19
C THR A 173 -3.26 -18.09 -6.31
N THR A 174 -2.33 -19.02 -6.57
CA THR A 174 -1.31 -18.84 -7.62
C THR A 174 -1.94 -18.84 -9.01
N VAL A 175 -2.85 -19.79 -9.29
CA VAL A 175 -3.56 -19.84 -10.57
C VAL A 175 -4.40 -18.59 -10.79
N ILE A 176 -5.12 -18.12 -9.76
CA ILE A 176 -5.89 -16.87 -9.82
C ILE A 176 -4.95 -15.69 -10.12
N SER A 177 -3.80 -15.60 -9.45
CA SER A 177 -2.84 -14.51 -9.64
C SER A 177 -2.21 -14.51 -11.03
N VAL A 178 -1.74 -15.68 -11.52
CA VAL A 178 -1.17 -15.83 -12.86
C VAL A 178 -2.19 -15.50 -13.94
N THR A 179 -3.41 -16.02 -13.82
CA THR A 179 -4.49 -15.76 -14.78
C THR A 179 -4.89 -14.28 -14.77
N SER A 180 -4.92 -13.66 -13.60
CA SER A 180 -5.20 -12.23 -13.45
C SER A 180 -4.14 -11.36 -14.10
N VAL A 181 -2.86 -11.67 -13.90
CA VAL A 181 -1.75 -10.95 -14.55
C VAL A 181 -1.81 -11.12 -16.06
N ALA A 182 -2.01 -12.34 -16.56
CA ALA A 182 -2.16 -12.60 -18.00
C ALA A 182 -3.35 -11.82 -18.60
N PHE A 183 -4.51 -11.81 -17.92
CA PHE A 183 -5.67 -11.03 -18.34
C PHE A 183 -5.37 -9.53 -18.42
N LEU A 184 -4.67 -8.96 -17.43
CA LEU A 184 -4.31 -7.55 -17.42
C LEU A 184 -3.32 -7.17 -18.53
N ILE A 185 -2.29 -8.00 -18.75
CA ILE A 185 -1.30 -7.79 -19.83
C ILE A 185 -2.01 -7.86 -21.19
N ILE A 186 -2.80 -8.91 -21.43
CA ILE A 186 -3.53 -9.07 -22.70
C ILE A 186 -4.53 -7.92 -22.90
N GLY A 187 -5.26 -7.53 -21.85
CA GLY A 187 -6.21 -6.42 -21.88
C GLY A 187 -5.58 -5.09 -22.23
N LYS A 188 -4.52 -4.72 -21.52
CA LYS A 188 -3.84 -3.43 -21.70
C LYS A 188 -2.99 -3.38 -22.96
N ASP A 189 -2.13 -4.37 -23.17
CA ASP A 189 -1.07 -4.29 -24.18
C ASP A 189 -1.54 -4.78 -25.55
N HIS A 190 -2.54 -5.66 -25.63
CA HIS A 190 -3.04 -6.18 -26.90
C HIS A 190 -4.44 -5.68 -27.24
N ILE A 191 -5.40 -5.77 -26.31
CA ILE A 191 -6.80 -5.43 -26.60
C ILE A 191 -7.00 -3.92 -26.72
N THR A 192 -6.46 -3.12 -25.80
CA THR A 192 -6.61 -1.65 -25.84
C THR A 192 -6.10 -1.04 -27.16
N PRO A 193 -4.88 -1.31 -27.64
CA PRO A 193 -4.42 -0.76 -28.91
C PRO A 193 -5.18 -1.32 -30.10
N TYR A 194 -5.59 -2.60 -30.07
CA TYR A 194 -6.40 -3.19 -31.13
C TYR A 194 -7.77 -2.52 -31.25
N VAL A 195 -8.44 -2.26 -30.12
CA VAL A 195 -9.73 -1.56 -30.07
C VAL A 195 -9.56 -0.12 -30.53
N LYS A 196 -8.56 0.63 -30.01
CA LYS A 196 -8.26 2.01 -30.45
C LYS A 196 -8.05 2.09 -31.96
N ARG A 197 -7.30 1.14 -32.55
CA ARG A 197 -7.07 1.07 -34.00
C ARG A 197 -8.35 0.84 -34.80
N LYS A 198 -9.27 0.01 -34.29
CA LYS A 198 -10.48 -0.39 -35.01
C LYS A 198 -11.63 0.60 -34.85
N THR A 199 -11.82 1.20 -33.69
CA THR A 199 -12.97 2.08 -33.40
C THR A 199 -12.64 3.57 -33.55
N LYS A 200 -11.36 3.98 -33.59
CA LYS A 200 -10.91 5.40 -33.60
C LYS A 200 -11.45 6.24 -32.43
N ILE A 201 -12.07 5.64 -31.42
CA ILE A 201 -12.53 6.33 -30.21
C ILE A 201 -11.44 6.20 -29.14
N PRO A 202 -11.02 7.30 -28.47
CA PRO A 202 -10.02 7.25 -27.41
C PRO A 202 -10.64 6.77 -26.09
N ILE A 203 -11.17 5.55 -26.05
CA ILE A 203 -11.66 4.94 -24.79
C ILE A 203 -10.55 4.07 -24.20
N THR A 204 -10.15 4.38 -22.96
CA THR A 204 -9.30 3.51 -22.14
C THR A 204 -10.21 2.58 -21.32
N ILE A 205 -10.17 1.28 -21.63
CA ILE A 205 -11.00 0.29 -20.96
C ILE A 205 -10.42 -0.01 -19.57
N PRO A 206 -11.21 0.05 -18.47
CA PRO A 206 -10.73 -0.20 -17.12
C PRO A 206 -10.67 -1.72 -16.81
N PHE A 207 -9.66 -2.41 -17.34
CA PHE A 207 -9.49 -3.86 -17.18
C PHE A 207 -9.36 -4.30 -15.70
N GLU A 208 -8.79 -3.47 -14.82
CA GLU A 208 -8.66 -3.78 -13.40
C GLU A 208 -10.02 -3.92 -12.70
N LEU A 209 -10.97 -3.04 -13.04
CA LEU A 209 -12.30 -3.09 -12.47
C LEU A 209 -13.08 -4.30 -12.97
N ILE A 210 -12.98 -4.57 -14.28
CA ILE A 210 -13.61 -5.74 -14.92
C ILE A 210 -13.09 -7.03 -14.28
N LEU A 211 -11.78 -7.14 -14.12
CA LEU A 211 -11.14 -8.29 -13.48
C LEU A 211 -11.68 -8.50 -12.06
N ILE A 212 -11.73 -7.44 -11.24
CA ILE A 212 -12.22 -7.56 -9.85
C ILE A 212 -13.68 -8.02 -9.82
N ILE A 213 -14.54 -7.49 -10.70
CA ILE A 213 -15.94 -7.91 -10.78
C ILE A 213 -16.04 -9.41 -11.12
N ILE A 214 -15.33 -9.85 -12.16
CA ILE A 214 -15.33 -11.25 -12.60
C ILE A 214 -14.83 -12.18 -11.49
N VAL A 215 -13.67 -11.87 -10.90
CA VAL A 215 -13.06 -12.68 -9.84
C VAL A 215 -13.94 -12.71 -8.60
N THR A 216 -14.62 -11.61 -8.25
CA THR A 216 -15.55 -11.55 -7.12
C THR A 216 -16.76 -12.47 -7.34
N ILE A 217 -17.34 -12.45 -8.55
CA ILE A 217 -18.47 -13.33 -8.92
C ILE A 217 -18.03 -14.81 -8.83
N ILE A 218 -16.89 -15.15 -9.45
CA ILE A 218 -16.35 -16.52 -9.43
C ILE A 218 -16.07 -16.95 -7.98
N SER A 219 -15.45 -16.09 -7.16
CA SER A 219 -15.17 -16.37 -5.75
C SER A 219 -16.43 -16.65 -4.94
N SER A 220 -17.52 -15.91 -5.21
CA SER A 220 -18.82 -16.13 -4.56
C SER A 220 -19.48 -17.46 -4.97
N LEU A 221 -19.35 -17.85 -6.25
CA LEU A 221 -19.95 -19.10 -6.76
C LEU A 221 -19.22 -20.33 -6.24
N PHE A 222 -17.88 -20.31 -6.25
CA PHE A 222 -17.04 -21.44 -5.86
C PHE A 222 -16.68 -21.47 -4.37
N LYS A 223 -17.09 -20.45 -3.58
CA LYS A 223 -16.78 -20.30 -2.15
C LYS A 223 -15.30 -20.52 -1.85
N PHE A 224 -14.43 -19.76 -2.53
CA PHE A 224 -12.97 -19.91 -2.47
C PHE A 224 -12.39 -19.90 -1.05
N ASN A 225 -12.98 -19.14 -0.14
CA ASN A 225 -12.56 -19.10 1.26
C ASN A 225 -12.76 -20.44 1.99
N SER A 226 -13.91 -21.09 1.78
CA SER A 226 -14.27 -22.32 2.48
C SER A 226 -13.61 -23.56 1.88
N ASN A 227 -13.47 -23.61 0.55
CA ASN A 227 -13.04 -24.82 -0.15
C ASN A 227 -11.54 -24.83 -0.48
N MET A 228 -10.91 -23.66 -0.63
CA MET A 228 -9.54 -23.55 -1.15
C MET A 228 -8.63 -22.67 -0.29
N SER A 229 -9.06 -22.32 0.94
CA SER A 229 -8.31 -21.52 1.92
C SER A 229 -7.69 -20.23 1.35
N VAL A 230 -8.33 -19.66 0.32
CA VAL A 230 -7.90 -18.40 -0.29
C VAL A 230 -8.33 -17.25 0.60
N LYS A 231 -7.37 -16.41 0.99
CA LYS A 231 -7.64 -15.21 1.79
C LYS A 231 -8.46 -14.22 0.96
N ILE A 232 -9.72 -14.02 1.36
CA ILE A 232 -10.63 -13.07 0.72
C ILE A 232 -10.70 -11.76 1.50
N VAL A 233 -11.00 -10.67 0.78
CA VAL A 233 -11.46 -9.42 1.39
C VAL A 233 -12.84 -9.70 1.98
N ASN A 234 -12.91 -9.78 3.31
CA ASN A 234 -14.15 -10.00 4.04
C ASN A 234 -15.13 -8.82 3.86
N LYS A 235 -16.31 -8.91 4.48
CA LYS A 235 -17.32 -7.85 4.45
C LYS A 235 -16.71 -6.49 4.82
N LEU A 236 -16.83 -5.52 3.93
CA LEU A 236 -16.43 -4.15 4.17
C LEU A 236 -17.58 -3.44 4.92
N PRO A 237 -17.31 -2.81 6.08
CA PRO A 237 -18.34 -2.04 6.77
C PRO A 237 -18.80 -0.89 5.89
N ILE A 238 -20.10 -0.62 5.91
CA ILE A 238 -20.72 0.44 5.10
C ILE A 238 -20.92 1.65 6.01
N GLY A 239 -20.37 2.79 5.62
CA GLY A 239 -20.51 4.05 6.37
C GLY A 239 -19.23 4.85 6.39
N MET A 240 -19.32 6.13 6.75
CA MET A 240 -18.13 6.93 7.04
C MET A 240 -17.61 6.60 8.44
N PRO A 241 -16.28 6.60 8.64
CA PRO A 241 -15.71 6.41 9.97
C PRO A 241 -16.02 7.65 10.82
N SER A 242 -16.33 7.47 12.09
CA SER A 242 -16.43 8.59 13.02
C SER A 242 -15.05 9.24 13.19
N PRO A 243 -14.95 10.58 13.21
CA PRO A 243 -13.69 11.26 13.49
C PRO A 243 -13.18 10.82 14.87
N HIS A 244 -11.94 10.33 14.91
CA HIS A 244 -11.27 9.94 16.15
C HIS A 244 -9.97 10.72 16.32
N VAL A 245 -9.69 11.13 17.55
CA VAL A 245 -8.46 11.88 17.87
C VAL A 245 -7.30 10.88 17.98
N PRO A 246 -6.17 11.10 17.29
CA PRO A 246 -5.04 10.21 17.37
C PRO A 246 -4.39 10.25 18.75
N ASP A 247 -3.94 9.09 19.21
CA ASP A 247 -3.25 8.94 20.49
C ASP A 247 -1.85 9.59 20.44
N ILE A 248 -1.71 10.68 21.19
CA ILE A 248 -0.54 11.56 21.20
C ILE A 248 0.70 10.83 21.71
N SER A 249 0.53 9.77 22.52
CA SER A 249 1.66 9.01 23.10
C SER A 249 2.50 8.30 22.02
N LEU A 250 1.87 7.92 20.90
CA LEU A 250 2.52 7.23 19.78
C LEU A 250 3.35 8.16 18.88
N ILE A 251 3.15 9.47 18.98
CA ILE A 251 3.83 10.46 18.12
C ILE A 251 5.34 10.36 18.25
N SER A 252 5.86 10.24 19.49
CA SER A 252 7.31 10.17 19.74
C SER A 252 7.96 8.99 19.03
N LYS A 253 7.27 7.84 18.97
CA LYS A 253 7.75 6.62 18.29
C LYS A 253 7.56 6.65 16.78
N ALA A 254 6.50 7.31 16.31
CA ALA A 254 6.23 7.47 14.88
C ALA A 254 7.17 8.48 14.21
N PHE A 255 7.71 9.43 14.96
CA PHE A 255 8.49 10.57 14.47
C PHE A 255 9.66 10.20 13.54
N PRO A 256 10.55 9.25 13.86
CA PRO A 256 11.69 8.94 12.99
C PRO A 256 11.27 8.33 11.65
N ASN A 257 10.25 7.47 11.68
CA ASN A 257 9.71 6.86 10.46
C ASN A 257 8.93 7.90 9.62
N ALA A 258 8.26 8.85 10.27
CA ALA A 258 7.51 9.92 9.60
C ALA A 258 8.43 10.82 8.75
N ILE A 259 9.62 11.15 9.24
CA ILE A 259 10.61 11.94 8.47
C ILE A 259 11.04 11.20 7.20
N ALA A 260 11.38 9.92 7.32
CA ALA A 260 11.81 9.14 6.16
C ALA A 260 10.69 9.02 5.12
N ILE A 261 9.46 8.77 5.57
CA ILE A 261 8.28 8.67 4.69
C ILE A 261 7.97 10.02 4.04
N SER A 262 8.04 11.13 4.79
CA SER A 262 7.71 12.46 4.26
C SER A 262 8.65 12.87 3.13
N ILE A 263 9.96 12.63 3.27
CA ILE A 263 10.96 12.88 2.22
C ILE A 263 10.67 12.05 0.98
N VAL A 264 10.36 10.76 1.13
CA VAL A 264 10.06 9.88 0.00
C VAL A 264 8.77 10.29 -0.71
N VAL A 265 7.70 10.59 0.03
CA VAL A 265 6.43 11.06 -0.56
C VAL A 265 6.66 12.34 -1.35
N PHE A 266 7.42 13.28 -0.79
CA PHE A 266 7.72 14.54 -1.42
C PHE A 266 8.56 14.37 -2.71
N ALA A 267 9.59 13.52 -2.67
CA ALA A 267 10.43 13.21 -3.83
C ALA A 267 9.63 12.55 -4.97
N VAL A 268 8.74 11.61 -4.66
CA VAL A 268 7.88 10.96 -5.67
C VAL A 268 6.92 11.97 -6.29
N HIS A 269 6.32 12.85 -5.48
CA HIS A 269 5.37 13.85 -5.98
C HIS A 269 6.04 14.85 -6.92
N ILE A 270 7.22 15.37 -6.56
CA ILE A 270 8.01 16.25 -7.47
C ILE A 270 8.40 15.50 -8.74
N SER A 271 8.80 14.24 -8.64
CA SER A 271 9.19 13.45 -9.81
C SER A 271 8.03 13.27 -10.80
N MET A 272 6.81 13.00 -10.30
CA MET A 272 5.62 12.96 -11.16
C MET A 272 5.29 14.34 -11.74
N ALA A 273 5.35 15.40 -10.93
CA ALA A 273 5.09 16.76 -11.41
C ALA A 273 6.07 17.19 -12.52
N LYS A 274 7.36 16.84 -12.40
CA LYS A 274 8.37 17.07 -13.44
C LYS A 274 8.10 16.26 -14.71
N MET A 275 7.71 14.99 -14.57
CA MET A 275 7.40 14.12 -15.70
C MET A 275 6.19 14.64 -16.48
N ASP A 276 5.14 15.08 -15.78
CA ASP A 276 3.96 15.68 -16.38
C ASP A 276 4.32 16.99 -17.08
N ALA A 277 5.09 17.88 -16.43
CA ALA A 277 5.56 19.13 -17.03
C ALA A 277 6.39 18.91 -18.31
N LYS A 278 7.30 17.93 -18.30
CA LYS A 278 8.11 17.57 -19.49
C LYS A 278 7.29 16.97 -20.62
N SER A 279 6.15 16.33 -20.32
CA SER A 279 5.26 15.78 -21.34
C SER A 279 4.41 16.83 -22.05
N GLU A 280 4.33 18.04 -21.49
CA GLU A 280 3.61 19.19 -22.05
C GLU A 280 4.50 20.11 -22.91
N GLU A 281 5.84 20.00 -22.81
CA GLU A 281 6.82 20.67 -23.69
C GLU A 281 7.06 19.91 -25.01
#